data_AF-T1H1B6-F1
#
_entry.id   AF-T1H1B6-F1
#
_cell.length_a   1.000
_cell.length_b   1.000
_cell.length_c   1.000
_cell.angle_alpha   90.00
_cell.angle_beta   90.00
_cell.angle_gamma   90.00
#
_symmetry.space_group_name_H-M   'P 1'
#
loop_
_entity.id
_entity.type
_entity.pdbx_description
1 polymer ?
#
loop_
_entity_poly.entity_id
_entity_poly.type
_entity_poly.pdbx_seq_one_letter_code
_entity_poly.pdbx_strand_id
1 'polypeptide(L)'
;MHAPGTDFLPTINSIKYLRDCLPESGSKLVKDLTTFHIFFSSKHIPKSVPKPDAVLNTPYNCSLPPPYFNFSSSQLYKTQKKFDVGRNIARDSALTNYILASDIELYPNPGLVKKFLDMVSRNEDYMQRKAPRVFPLSIFEVDANVTVPKDKTELQEMLRTNKAIPFHKRVCASCHNVPKAKEWMAANETDDLGVFHIGKRNGVYVHWEPIYIGTNADPHYDERLSWEGKSDKMTQVGNFYIRKLLFLSLGTLFNQSPKNG
;
A
#
# COMPACT_ATOMS: atom_id res chain seq x y z
N MET A 1 -6.86 10.82 -3.16
CA MET A 1 -5.87 11.84 -3.61
C MET A 1 -6.29 13.20 -3.09
N HIS A 2 -5.38 13.93 -2.46
CA HIS A 2 -5.64 15.29 -2.03
C HIS A 2 -5.36 16.25 -3.21
N ALA A 3 -6.39 16.93 -3.72
CA ALA A 3 -6.26 17.81 -4.90
C ALA A 3 -7.06 19.12 -4.73
N PRO A 4 -6.58 20.04 -3.87
CA PRO A 4 -7.26 21.30 -3.60
C PRO A 4 -7.05 22.34 -4.70
N GLY A 5 -7.98 23.30 -4.81
CA GLY A 5 -7.81 24.50 -5.62
C GLY A 5 -7.35 24.24 -7.06
N THR A 6 -6.14 24.68 -7.38
CA THR A 6 -5.52 24.56 -8.72
C THR A 6 -5.06 23.14 -9.06
N ASP A 7 -4.89 22.26 -8.07
CA ASP A 7 -4.39 20.89 -8.28
C ASP A 7 -5.48 19.94 -8.78
N PHE A 8 -6.74 20.34 -8.68
CA PHE A 8 -7.90 19.52 -9.04
C PHE A 8 -7.92 19.16 -10.54
N LEU A 9 -7.81 20.16 -11.42
CA LEU A 9 -7.85 19.93 -12.87
C LEU A 9 -6.66 19.10 -13.38
N PRO A 10 -5.40 19.38 -12.99
CA PRO A 10 -4.27 18.50 -13.29
C PRO A 10 -4.46 17.07 -12.80
N THR A 11 -5.08 16.88 -11.62
CA THR A 11 -5.39 15.54 -11.08
C THR A 11 -6.39 14.82 -11.98
N ILE A 12 -7.49 15.49 -12.37
CA ILE A 12 -8.48 14.92 -13.30
C ILE A 12 -7.85 14.57 -14.65
N ASN A 13 -7.05 15.46 -15.21
CA ASN A 13 -6.37 15.21 -16.47
C ASN A 13 -5.40 14.03 -16.37
N SER A 14 -4.70 13.88 -15.24
CA SER A 14 -3.83 12.73 -14.99
C SER A 14 -4.62 11.42 -14.95
N ILE A 15 -5.78 11.41 -14.28
CA ILE A 15 -6.68 10.25 -14.24
C ILE A 15 -7.16 9.88 -15.66
N LYS A 16 -7.59 10.88 -16.44
CA LYS A 16 -8.03 10.64 -17.82
C LYS A 16 -6.90 10.11 -18.70
N TYR A 17 -5.70 10.70 -18.60
CA TYR A 17 -4.53 10.20 -19.33
C TYR A 17 -4.23 8.73 -19.00
N LEU A 18 -4.22 8.35 -17.71
CA LEU A 18 -4.00 6.96 -17.30
C LEU A 18 -5.07 6.01 -17.81
N ARG A 19 -6.30 6.48 -17.96
CA ARG A 19 -7.43 5.71 -18.48
C ARG A 19 -7.42 5.63 -20.01
N ASP A 20 -6.98 6.66 -20.72
CA ASP A 20 -7.23 6.77 -22.16
C ASP A 20 -5.97 6.59 -23.01
N CYS A 21 -4.78 6.89 -22.47
CA CYS A 21 -3.56 7.07 -23.27
C CYS A 21 -2.43 6.08 -22.96
N LEU A 22 -2.57 5.23 -21.95
CA LEU A 22 -1.66 4.10 -21.77
C LEU A 22 -1.89 3.05 -22.87
N PRO A 23 -0.92 2.15 -23.14
CA PRO A 23 -1.16 0.97 -23.97
C PRO A 23 -2.46 0.27 -23.55
N GLU A 24 -3.17 -0.35 -24.49
CA GLU A 24 -4.52 -0.89 -24.26
C GLU A 24 -4.59 -1.78 -23.00
N SER A 25 -3.58 -2.62 -22.79
CA SER A 25 -3.43 -3.45 -21.59
C SER A 25 -3.40 -2.64 -20.30
N GLY A 26 -2.71 -1.50 -20.27
CA GLY A 26 -2.65 -0.61 -19.11
C GLY A 26 -3.95 0.18 -18.90
N SER A 27 -4.44 0.82 -19.96
CA SER A 27 -5.67 1.63 -19.92
C SER A 27 -6.88 0.80 -19.46
N LYS A 28 -7.01 -0.44 -19.95
CA LYS A 28 -8.07 -1.37 -19.54
C LYS A 28 -7.98 -1.74 -18.04
N LEU A 29 -6.78 -2.02 -17.53
CA LEU A 29 -6.59 -2.33 -16.10
C LEU A 29 -6.98 -1.14 -15.21
N VAL A 30 -6.62 0.09 -15.60
CA VAL A 30 -7.02 1.29 -14.86
C VAL A 30 -8.55 1.47 -14.89
N LYS A 31 -9.20 1.22 -16.02
CA LYS A 31 -10.66 1.32 -16.14
C LYS A 31 -11.40 0.30 -15.27
N ASP A 32 -10.91 -0.93 -15.26
CA ASP A 32 -11.62 -2.06 -14.66
C ASP A 32 -11.31 -2.23 -13.16
N LEU A 33 -10.09 -1.91 -12.73
CA LEU A 33 -9.58 -2.29 -11.41
C LEU A 33 -9.24 -1.10 -10.50
N THR A 34 -9.41 0.14 -10.95
CA THR A 34 -9.04 1.34 -10.17
C THR A 34 -10.22 2.27 -9.95
N THR A 35 -10.46 2.64 -8.69
CA THR A 35 -11.35 3.74 -8.31
C THR A 35 -10.53 4.90 -7.75
N PHE A 36 -10.85 6.11 -8.19
CA PHE A 36 -10.15 7.31 -7.75
C PHE A 36 -11.05 8.13 -6.81
N HIS A 37 -10.60 8.34 -5.59
CA HIS A 37 -11.23 9.26 -4.64
C HIS A 37 -10.43 10.56 -4.59
N ILE A 38 -11.09 11.70 -4.78
CA ILE A 38 -10.47 13.02 -4.70
C ILE A 38 -11.08 13.77 -3.52
N PHE A 39 -10.23 14.35 -2.68
CA PHE A 39 -10.65 15.12 -1.51
C PHE A 39 -9.84 16.42 -1.41
N PHE A 40 -10.44 17.43 -0.78
CA PHE A 40 -9.85 18.73 -0.53
C PHE A 40 -10.58 19.43 0.62
N SER A 41 -9.90 20.37 1.29
CA SER A 41 -10.50 21.16 2.36
C SER A 41 -11.56 22.14 1.82
N SER A 42 -12.61 22.40 2.61
CA SER A 42 -13.59 23.47 2.34
C SER A 42 -12.97 24.86 2.21
N LYS A 43 -11.76 25.07 2.74
CA LYS A 43 -11.01 26.33 2.60
C LYS A 43 -10.30 26.48 1.24
N HIS A 44 -10.13 25.39 0.50
CA HIS A 44 -9.39 25.35 -0.77
C HIS A 44 -10.20 24.59 -1.84
N ILE A 45 -11.46 24.97 -2.00
CA ILE A 45 -12.37 24.37 -2.97
C ILE A 45 -11.93 24.74 -4.40
N PRO A 46 -11.90 23.80 -5.34
CA PRO A 46 -11.65 24.08 -6.76
C PRO A 46 -12.70 25.06 -7.32
N LYS A 47 -12.31 25.90 -8.28
CA LYS A 47 -13.24 26.87 -8.91
C LYS A 47 -14.50 26.23 -9.50
N SER A 48 -14.39 25.00 -9.96
CA SER A 48 -15.50 24.19 -10.46
C SER A 48 -15.26 22.73 -10.06
N VAL A 49 -16.29 22.09 -9.50
CA VAL A 49 -16.30 20.66 -9.18
C VAL A 49 -17.36 20.00 -10.06
N PRO A 50 -16.96 19.30 -11.14
CA PRO A 50 -17.90 18.61 -12.01
C PRO A 50 -18.61 17.47 -11.28
N LYS A 51 -19.78 17.08 -11.77
CA LYS A 51 -20.48 15.89 -11.26
C LYS A 51 -19.62 14.64 -11.47
N PRO A 52 -19.53 13.72 -10.50
CA PRO A 52 -18.73 12.50 -10.61
C PRO A 52 -19.01 11.70 -11.89
N ASP A 53 -20.28 11.55 -12.27
CA ASP A 53 -20.68 10.77 -13.45
C ASP A 53 -20.39 11.47 -14.78
N ALA A 54 -20.06 12.76 -14.75
CA ALA A 54 -19.76 13.56 -15.94
C ALA A 54 -18.26 13.79 -16.14
N VAL A 55 -17.45 13.72 -15.08
CA VAL A 55 -16.05 14.16 -15.11
C VAL A 55 -15.19 13.34 -16.07
N LEU A 56 -15.53 12.07 -16.27
CA LEU A 56 -14.80 11.13 -17.14
C LEU A 56 -15.39 10.98 -18.54
N ASN A 57 -16.50 11.64 -18.86
CA ASN A 57 -17.18 11.47 -20.17
C ASN A 57 -16.40 12.08 -21.33
N THR A 58 -15.62 13.12 -21.06
CA THR A 58 -14.73 13.72 -22.06
C THR A 58 -13.37 13.03 -22.02
N PRO A 59 -12.95 12.32 -23.08
CA PRO A 59 -11.67 11.63 -23.12
C PRO A 59 -10.50 12.60 -23.12
N TYR A 60 -9.31 12.12 -22.74
CA TYR A 60 -8.08 12.89 -22.87
C TYR A 60 -7.55 12.88 -24.30
N ASN A 61 -6.94 14.00 -24.73
CA ASN A 61 -6.24 14.06 -26.01
C ASN A 61 -4.86 13.41 -25.88
N CYS A 62 -4.72 12.16 -26.33
CA CYS A 62 -3.48 11.39 -26.20
C CYS A 62 -2.32 11.85 -27.10
N SER A 63 -2.53 12.83 -27.97
CA SER A 63 -1.42 13.53 -28.65
C SER A 63 -0.69 14.50 -27.73
N LEU A 64 -1.28 14.86 -26.58
CA LEU A 64 -0.65 15.69 -25.56
C LEU A 64 0.24 14.85 -24.63
N PRO A 65 1.33 15.43 -24.09
CA PRO A 65 2.16 14.73 -23.13
C PRO A 65 1.40 14.40 -21.84
N PRO A 66 1.90 13.42 -21.05
CA PRO A 66 1.33 13.12 -19.74
C PRO A 66 1.31 14.38 -18.86
N PRO A 67 0.17 14.73 -18.23
CA PRO A 67 0.04 15.92 -17.38
C PRO A 67 1.02 15.97 -16.21
N TYR A 68 1.52 14.81 -15.79
CA TYR A 68 2.44 14.64 -14.67
C TYR A 68 3.92 14.59 -15.09
N PHE A 69 4.28 14.82 -16.35
CA PHE A 69 5.68 14.74 -16.77
C PHE A 69 6.46 16.06 -16.56
N ASN A 70 5.82 17.21 -16.82
CA ASN A 70 6.45 18.53 -16.78
C ASN A 70 5.82 19.43 -15.71
N PHE A 71 5.93 19.06 -14.44
CA PHE A 71 5.50 19.92 -13.32
C PHE A 71 6.68 20.27 -12.42
N SER A 72 6.65 21.49 -11.86
CA SER A 72 7.63 21.87 -10.84
C SER A 72 7.14 21.42 -9.47
N SER A 73 7.88 20.54 -8.79
CA SER A 73 7.52 20.04 -7.46
C SER A 73 7.34 21.15 -6.41
N SER A 74 7.99 22.31 -6.59
CA SER A 74 7.82 23.48 -5.70
C SER A 74 6.44 24.12 -5.80
N GLN A 75 5.70 23.88 -6.87
CA GLN A 75 4.35 24.42 -7.11
C GLN A 75 3.24 23.52 -6.56
N LEU A 76 3.56 22.28 -6.16
CA LEU A 76 2.57 21.36 -5.62
C LEU A 76 2.11 21.81 -4.23
N TYR A 77 0.79 21.73 -3.97
CA TYR A 77 0.23 22.06 -2.67
C TYR A 77 0.85 21.24 -1.53
N LYS A 78 1.20 19.98 -1.78
CA LYS A 78 1.87 19.09 -0.81
C LYS A 78 3.18 19.71 -0.27
N THR A 79 3.93 20.40 -1.12
CA THR A 79 5.21 21.03 -0.76
C THR A 79 4.99 22.26 0.14
N GLN A 80 3.82 22.88 0.06
CA GLN A 80 3.46 24.06 0.85
C GLN A 80 2.75 23.71 2.16
N LYS A 81 1.98 22.61 2.18
CA LYS A 81 1.20 22.15 3.35
C LYS A 81 1.19 20.63 3.45
N LYS A 82 1.58 20.13 4.63
CA LYS A 82 1.51 18.69 4.98
C LYS A 82 0.10 18.32 5.42
N PHE A 83 -0.43 17.22 4.89
CA PHE A 83 -1.78 16.74 5.18
C PHE A 83 -1.81 15.21 5.11
N ASP A 84 -2.23 14.54 6.19
CA ASP A 84 -2.13 13.08 6.34
C ASP A 84 -3.47 12.42 6.74
N VAL A 85 -4.57 12.86 6.12
CA VAL A 85 -5.91 12.26 6.34
C VAL A 85 -6.29 11.24 5.26
N GLY A 86 -5.51 11.17 4.18
CA GLY A 86 -5.89 10.47 2.95
C GLY A 86 -6.10 8.98 3.17
N ARG A 87 -5.32 8.36 4.06
CA ARG A 87 -5.48 6.95 4.42
C ARG A 87 -6.78 6.69 5.17
N ASN A 88 -7.16 7.54 6.12
CA ASN A 88 -8.42 7.37 6.87
C ASN A 88 -9.63 7.56 5.95
N ILE A 89 -9.64 8.61 5.12
CA ILE A 89 -10.71 8.83 4.13
C ILE A 89 -10.87 7.61 3.20
N ALA A 90 -9.75 7.07 2.70
CA ALA A 90 -9.78 5.89 1.83
C ALA A 90 -10.31 4.64 2.54
N ARG A 91 -9.94 4.44 3.82
CA ARG A 91 -10.43 3.32 4.64
C ARG A 91 -11.92 3.42 4.91
N ASP A 92 -12.40 4.60 5.32
CA ASP A 92 -13.82 4.83 5.60
C ASP A 92 -14.69 4.72 4.34
N SER A 93 -14.10 4.97 3.17
CA SER A 93 -14.78 4.82 1.87
C SER A 93 -14.70 3.39 1.31
N ALA A 94 -13.92 2.50 1.91
CA ALA A 94 -13.76 1.14 1.42
C ALA A 94 -15.02 0.31 1.68
N LEU A 95 -15.56 -0.30 0.63
CA LEU A 95 -16.77 -1.13 0.70
C LEU A 95 -16.49 -2.58 1.14
N THR A 96 -15.21 -2.95 1.23
CA THR A 96 -14.78 -4.32 1.55
C THR A 96 -14.52 -4.48 3.05
N ASN A 97 -14.80 -5.67 3.58
CA ASN A 97 -14.51 -5.98 4.98
C ASN A 97 -13.01 -5.97 5.29
N TYR A 98 -12.20 -6.55 4.40
CA TYR A 98 -10.75 -6.57 4.52
C TYR A 98 -10.13 -5.43 3.72
N ILE A 99 -9.14 -4.77 4.31
CA ILE A 99 -8.51 -3.57 3.77
C ILE A 99 -6.99 -3.69 3.89
N LEU A 100 -6.29 -3.44 2.77
CA LEU A 100 -4.85 -3.29 2.71
C LEU A 100 -4.53 -1.82 2.40
N ALA A 101 -4.16 -1.05 3.42
CA ALA A 101 -3.65 0.30 3.24
C ALA A 101 -2.16 0.21 2.91
N SER A 102 -1.81 0.38 1.64
CA SER A 102 -0.44 0.26 1.13
C SER A 102 0.00 1.54 0.43
N ASP A 103 1.31 1.79 0.46
CA ASP A 103 1.92 2.85 -0.35
C ASP A 103 1.91 2.42 -1.83
N ILE A 104 1.75 3.39 -2.75
CA ILE A 104 1.53 3.12 -4.19
C ILE A 104 2.73 2.44 -4.87
N GLU A 105 3.91 2.60 -4.29
CA GLU A 105 5.18 1.98 -4.73
C GLU A 105 5.38 0.55 -4.21
N LEU A 106 4.44 0.04 -3.40
CA LEU A 106 4.50 -1.29 -2.83
C LEU A 106 3.52 -2.22 -3.53
N TYR A 107 4.07 -3.15 -4.30
CA TYR A 107 3.33 -4.08 -5.12
C TYR A 107 3.10 -5.39 -4.36
N PRO A 108 1.84 -5.84 -4.18
CA PRO A 108 1.59 -7.16 -3.61
C PRO A 108 2.04 -8.27 -4.56
N ASN A 109 2.48 -9.40 -3.99
CA ASN A 109 2.79 -10.57 -4.81
C ASN A 109 1.56 -11.05 -5.61
N PRO A 110 1.76 -11.57 -6.84
CA PRO A 110 0.66 -12.09 -7.64
C PRO A 110 -0.22 -13.09 -6.90
N GLY A 111 -1.54 -12.92 -7.01
CA GLY A 111 -2.52 -13.82 -6.39
C GLY A 111 -2.76 -13.61 -4.88
N LEU A 112 -2.09 -12.64 -4.23
CA LEU A 112 -2.26 -12.36 -2.80
C LEU A 112 -3.74 -12.24 -2.39
N VAL A 113 -4.53 -11.45 -3.12
CA VAL A 113 -5.95 -11.23 -2.80
C VAL A 113 -6.73 -12.53 -2.81
N LYS A 114 -6.61 -13.34 -3.87
CA LYS A 114 -7.29 -14.63 -3.98
C LYS A 114 -6.87 -15.56 -2.85
N LYS A 115 -5.56 -15.76 -2.69
CA LYS A 115 -5.01 -16.67 -1.66
C LYS A 115 -5.39 -16.22 -0.24
N PHE A 116 -5.48 -14.92 0.01
CA PHE A 116 -5.93 -14.38 1.29
C PHE A 116 -7.41 -14.67 1.56
N LEU A 117 -8.28 -14.46 0.58
CA LEU A 117 -9.71 -14.77 0.72
C LEU A 117 -9.94 -16.27 0.88
N ASP A 118 -9.19 -17.11 0.16
CA ASP A 118 -9.22 -18.58 0.31
C ASP A 118 -8.76 -18.99 1.72
N MET A 119 -7.69 -18.39 2.25
CA MET A 119 -7.24 -18.64 3.62
C MET A 119 -8.29 -18.24 4.67
N VAL A 120 -8.93 -17.09 4.49
CA VAL A 120 -9.99 -16.62 5.40
C VAL A 120 -11.22 -17.56 5.34
N SER A 121 -11.60 -18.02 4.14
CA SER A 121 -12.80 -18.85 3.94
C SER A 121 -12.66 -20.24 4.55
N ARG A 122 -11.43 -20.78 4.64
CA ARG A 122 -11.15 -22.03 5.38
C ARG A 122 -11.49 -21.95 6.87
N ASN A 123 -11.56 -20.75 7.45
CA ASN A 123 -12.02 -20.49 8.82
C ASN A 123 -11.40 -21.41 9.91
N GLU A 124 -10.09 -21.62 9.81
CA GLU A 124 -9.29 -22.40 10.76
C GLU A 124 -9.39 -21.85 12.20
N ASP A 125 -8.95 -22.61 13.21
CA ASP A 125 -9.15 -22.28 14.63
C ASP A 125 -8.69 -20.86 15.05
N TYR A 126 -7.65 -20.33 14.40
CA TYR A 126 -7.19 -18.97 14.68
C TYR A 126 -8.17 -17.90 14.18
N MET A 127 -9.00 -18.22 13.17
CA MET A 127 -10.06 -17.37 12.63
C MET A 127 -11.29 -17.30 13.55
N GLN A 128 -11.59 -18.36 14.29
CA GLN A 128 -12.79 -18.45 15.13
C GLN A 128 -12.72 -17.69 16.46
N ARG A 129 -11.51 -17.29 16.88
CA ARG A 129 -11.31 -16.57 18.15
C ARG A 129 -11.98 -15.19 18.10
N LYS A 130 -12.33 -14.57 19.23
CA LYS A 130 -12.91 -13.21 19.28
C LYS A 130 -11.87 -12.07 19.34
N ALA A 131 -10.60 -12.40 19.59
CA ALA A 131 -9.56 -11.39 19.75
C ALA A 131 -9.32 -10.60 18.44
N PRO A 132 -9.15 -9.27 18.50
CA PRO A 132 -8.84 -8.49 17.30
C PRO A 132 -7.49 -8.91 16.72
N ARG A 133 -7.39 -8.87 15.39
CA ARG A 133 -6.21 -9.33 14.66
C ARG A 133 -5.99 -8.59 13.36
N VAL A 134 -4.77 -8.70 12.87
CA VAL A 134 -4.37 -8.25 11.54
C VAL A 134 -3.43 -9.27 10.92
N PHE A 135 -3.20 -9.12 9.61
CA PHE A 135 -2.35 -10.00 8.81
C PHE A 135 -1.20 -9.20 8.20
N PRO A 136 -0.06 -9.11 8.89
CA PRO A 136 1.10 -8.38 8.41
C PRO A 136 1.74 -9.03 7.19
N LEU A 137 2.20 -8.21 6.27
CA LEU A 137 2.92 -8.61 5.06
C LEU A 137 4.41 -8.35 5.23
N SER A 138 5.25 -9.28 4.78
CA SER A 138 6.70 -9.08 4.71
C SER A 138 7.02 -8.19 3.51
N ILE A 139 7.87 -7.18 3.70
CA ILE A 139 8.18 -6.21 2.65
C ILE A 139 9.65 -6.38 2.22
N PHE A 140 9.89 -6.36 0.92
CA PHE A 140 11.23 -6.48 0.34
C PHE A 140 11.51 -5.37 -0.68
N GLU A 141 12.74 -4.88 -0.72
CA GLU A 141 13.27 -4.04 -1.79
C GLU A 141 13.92 -4.93 -2.83
N VAL A 142 13.59 -4.69 -4.09
CA VAL A 142 14.11 -5.41 -5.25
C VAL A 142 14.89 -4.43 -6.12
N ASP A 143 16.03 -4.87 -6.64
CA ASP A 143 16.87 -4.04 -7.51
C ASP A 143 16.11 -3.52 -8.74
N ALA A 144 16.36 -2.26 -9.11
CA ALA A 144 15.67 -1.58 -10.22
C ALA A 144 15.76 -2.30 -11.58
N ASN A 145 16.82 -3.10 -11.78
CA ASN A 145 17.13 -3.77 -13.04
C ASN A 145 16.69 -5.23 -13.09
N VAL A 146 15.99 -5.72 -12.07
CA VAL A 146 15.50 -7.11 -12.04
C VAL A 146 13.99 -7.10 -11.92
N THR A 147 13.35 -8.11 -12.51
CA THR A 147 11.90 -8.29 -12.40
C THR A 147 11.54 -8.62 -10.95
N VAL A 148 10.46 -8.03 -10.44
CA VAL A 148 9.89 -8.37 -9.13
C VAL A 148 9.56 -9.88 -9.09
N PRO A 149 9.94 -10.59 -8.01
CA PRO A 149 9.71 -12.03 -7.94
C PRO A 149 8.22 -12.35 -7.92
N LYS A 150 7.84 -13.40 -8.65
CA LYS A 150 6.44 -13.85 -8.77
C LYS A 150 5.98 -14.65 -7.56
N ASP A 151 6.92 -15.31 -6.92
CA ASP A 151 6.68 -16.30 -5.88
C ASP A 151 7.80 -16.27 -4.84
N LYS A 152 7.63 -17.06 -3.77
CA LYS A 152 8.59 -17.06 -2.66
C LYS A 152 9.89 -17.74 -3.07
N THR A 153 9.83 -18.72 -3.96
CA THR A 153 11.01 -19.44 -4.46
C THR A 153 11.96 -18.49 -5.20
N GLU A 154 11.44 -17.67 -6.13
CA GLU A 154 12.19 -16.63 -6.81
C GLU A 154 12.76 -15.59 -5.82
N LEU A 155 11.97 -15.17 -4.83
CA LEU A 155 12.42 -14.25 -3.79
C LEU A 155 13.59 -14.83 -2.98
N GLN A 156 13.56 -16.11 -2.60
CA GLN A 156 14.64 -16.77 -1.88
C GLN A 156 15.96 -16.75 -2.67
N GLU A 157 15.88 -17.03 -3.97
CA GLU A 157 17.05 -16.96 -4.86
C GLU A 157 17.57 -15.51 -4.98
N MET A 158 16.68 -14.52 -5.05
CA MET A 158 17.07 -13.11 -5.07
C MET A 158 17.73 -12.67 -3.75
N LEU A 159 17.25 -13.14 -2.61
CA LEU A 159 17.87 -12.90 -1.30
C LEU A 159 19.28 -13.53 -1.23
N ARG A 160 19.45 -14.75 -1.77
CA ARG A 160 20.74 -15.45 -1.83
C ARG A 160 21.75 -14.72 -2.73
N THR A 161 21.27 -14.14 -3.83
CA THR A 161 22.10 -13.43 -4.81
C THR A 161 22.21 -11.92 -4.56
N ASN A 162 21.69 -11.44 -3.41
CA ASN A 162 21.64 -10.02 -3.03
C ASN A 162 20.92 -9.10 -4.02
N LYS A 163 20.00 -9.64 -4.82
CA LYS A 163 19.12 -8.88 -5.74
C LYS A 163 17.84 -8.37 -5.06
N ALA A 164 17.56 -8.88 -3.87
CA ALA A 164 16.50 -8.40 -3.00
C ALA A 164 17.03 -8.29 -1.55
N ILE A 165 16.48 -7.36 -0.79
CA ILE A 165 16.74 -7.19 0.64
C ILE A 165 15.44 -6.93 1.40
N PRO A 166 15.36 -7.26 2.70
CA PRO A 166 14.29 -6.77 3.56
C PRO A 166 14.13 -5.25 3.47
N PHE A 167 12.89 -4.77 3.46
CA PHE A 167 12.57 -3.36 3.33
C PHE A 167 13.21 -2.51 4.43
N HIS A 168 13.79 -1.38 4.01
CA HIS A 168 14.57 -0.47 4.85
C HIS A 168 15.70 -1.15 5.61
N LYS A 169 16.26 -2.29 5.15
CA LYS A 169 17.40 -2.97 5.81
C LYS A 169 18.58 -2.02 6.10
N ARG A 170 18.81 -1.03 5.23
CA ARG A 170 19.89 -0.04 5.37
C ARG A 170 19.50 1.23 6.13
N VAL A 171 18.20 1.48 6.34
CA VAL A 171 17.68 2.69 6.99
C VAL A 171 17.22 2.40 8.42
N CYS A 172 16.44 1.33 8.60
CA CYS A 172 16.01 0.83 9.90
C CYS A 172 15.70 -0.68 9.80
N ALA A 173 16.72 -1.52 10.01
CA ALA A 173 16.59 -2.97 9.87
C ALA A 173 15.55 -3.60 10.82
N SER A 174 15.25 -2.97 11.96
CA SER A 174 14.25 -3.45 12.92
C SER A 174 12.83 -2.96 12.64
N CYS A 175 12.66 -1.85 11.91
CA CYS A 175 11.36 -1.19 11.76
C CYS A 175 10.33 -2.05 11.02
N HIS A 176 10.71 -2.76 9.95
CA HIS A 176 9.76 -3.57 9.18
C HIS A 176 9.95 -5.08 9.37
N ASN A 177 10.89 -5.49 10.22
CA ASN A 177 11.21 -6.90 10.37
C ASN A 177 10.12 -7.64 11.15
N VAL A 178 9.64 -8.74 10.58
CA VAL A 178 8.61 -9.57 11.20
C VAL A 178 9.23 -10.55 12.21
N PRO A 179 8.52 -10.94 13.29
CA PRO A 179 8.92 -12.07 14.12
C PRO A 179 9.13 -13.33 13.28
N LYS A 180 10.20 -14.06 13.60
CA LYS A 180 10.64 -15.24 12.86
C LYS A 180 10.96 -14.98 11.38
N ALA A 181 11.39 -13.78 11.01
CA ALA A 181 11.69 -13.44 9.61
C ALA A 181 12.76 -14.35 8.98
N LYS A 182 13.79 -14.78 9.73
CA LYS A 182 14.84 -15.67 9.20
C LYS A 182 14.27 -17.04 8.85
N GLU A 183 13.44 -17.59 9.75
CA GLU A 183 12.76 -18.86 9.57
C GLU A 183 11.73 -18.76 8.44
N TRP A 184 11.01 -17.63 8.35
CA TRP A 184 10.08 -17.37 7.25
C TRP A 184 10.81 -17.33 5.91
N MET A 185 11.94 -16.61 5.83
CA MET A 185 12.76 -16.53 4.61
C MET A 185 13.38 -17.87 4.24
N ALA A 186 13.68 -18.74 5.21
CA ALA A 186 14.24 -20.07 4.96
C ALA A 186 13.17 -21.13 4.62
N ALA A 187 11.93 -20.94 5.05
CA ALA A 187 10.86 -21.91 4.82
C ALA A 187 10.49 -22.00 3.35
N ASN A 188 10.31 -23.23 2.85
CA ASN A 188 9.87 -23.49 1.48
C ASN A 188 8.53 -22.82 1.17
N GLU A 189 8.33 -22.56 -0.11
CA GLU A 189 7.04 -22.14 -0.63
C GLU A 189 5.98 -23.25 -0.46
N THR A 190 4.74 -22.81 -0.26
CA THR A 190 3.54 -23.64 -0.19
C THR A 190 2.58 -23.18 -1.27
N ASP A 191 1.69 -24.07 -1.73
CA ASP A 191 0.68 -23.68 -2.72
C ASP A 191 -0.30 -22.66 -2.12
N ASP A 192 -0.78 -22.98 -0.91
CA ASP A 192 -1.73 -22.18 -0.14
C ASP A 192 -1.05 -21.12 0.74
N LEU A 193 -1.72 -19.97 0.89
CA LEU A 193 -1.39 -18.98 1.90
C LEU A 193 -1.92 -19.44 3.26
N GLY A 194 -1.07 -19.44 4.28
CA GLY A 194 -1.46 -19.80 5.65
C GLY A 194 -0.81 -18.89 6.69
N VAL A 195 -1.06 -19.16 7.96
CA VAL A 195 -0.43 -18.44 9.07
C VAL A 195 0.86 -19.14 9.47
N PHE A 196 2.00 -18.50 9.21
CA PHE A 196 3.32 -19.00 9.58
C PHE A 196 3.62 -18.82 11.06
N HIS A 197 3.21 -17.68 11.62
CA HIS A 197 3.46 -17.37 13.02
C HIS A 197 2.35 -16.48 13.59
N ILE A 198 2.00 -16.71 14.86
CA ILE A 198 1.09 -15.84 15.62
C ILE A 198 1.90 -15.16 16.71
N GLY A 199 2.00 -13.84 16.63
CA GLY A 199 2.76 -13.01 17.55
C GLY A 199 1.97 -11.86 18.14
N LYS A 200 2.65 -11.07 18.97
CA LYS A 200 2.18 -9.78 19.49
C LYS A 200 3.28 -8.75 19.29
N ARG A 201 2.90 -7.48 19.25
CA ARG A 201 3.83 -6.35 19.21
C ARG A 201 4.33 -6.03 20.62
N ASN A 202 5.33 -6.77 21.09
CA ASN A 202 5.94 -6.56 22.41
C ASN A 202 7.48 -6.65 22.33
N GLY A 203 8.15 -6.26 23.40
CA GLY A 203 9.62 -6.30 23.49
C GLY A 203 10.27 -5.53 22.35
N VAL A 204 11.16 -6.18 21.59
CA VAL A 204 11.89 -5.56 20.46
C VAL A 204 11.01 -5.09 19.30
N TYR A 205 9.74 -5.50 19.26
CA TYR A 205 8.80 -5.14 18.19
C TYR A 205 7.92 -3.92 18.52
N VAL A 206 8.11 -3.25 19.67
CA VAL A 206 7.31 -2.06 20.04
C VAL A 206 7.45 -0.90 19.03
N HIS A 207 8.56 -0.87 18.29
CA HIS A 207 8.87 0.09 17.23
C HIS A 207 8.71 -0.50 15.81
N TRP A 208 7.89 -1.53 15.65
CA TRP A 208 7.65 -2.12 14.35
C TRP A 208 6.68 -1.25 13.50
N GLU A 209 6.75 -1.26 12.18
CA GLU A 209 5.90 -0.45 11.29
C GLU A 209 5.31 -1.35 10.20
N PRO A 210 4.33 -2.20 10.56
CA PRO A 210 3.77 -3.14 9.61
C PRO A 210 2.93 -2.44 8.54
N ILE A 211 2.98 -3.00 7.34
CA ILE A 211 1.85 -2.94 6.42
C ILE A 211 1.11 -4.26 6.53
N TYR A 212 -0.20 -4.18 6.69
CA TYR A 212 -1.02 -5.35 7.02
C TYR A 212 -2.38 -5.28 6.35
N ILE A 213 -2.98 -6.45 6.19
CA ILE A 213 -4.40 -6.59 5.86
C ILE A 213 -5.18 -6.58 7.16
N GLY A 214 -6.12 -5.65 7.27
CA GLY A 214 -6.93 -5.38 8.45
C GLY A 214 -8.39 -5.17 8.10
N THR A 215 -9.14 -4.47 8.96
CA THR A 215 -10.54 -4.09 8.72
C THR A 215 -10.80 -2.64 9.16
N ASN A 216 -12.01 -2.13 8.91
CA ASN A 216 -12.44 -0.84 9.44
C ASN A 216 -12.65 -0.83 10.97
N ALA A 217 -12.56 -1.98 11.64
CA ALA A 217 -12.51 -2.03 13.11
C ALA A 217 -11.10 -1.72 13.67
N ASP A 218 -10.09 -1.54 12.82
CA ASP A 218 -8.76 -1.11 13.23
C ASP A 218 -8.71 0.40 13.47
N PRO A 219 -7.95 0.89 14.46
CA PRO A 219 -7.83 2.33 14.72
C PRO A 219 -7.42 3.11 13.47
N HIS A 220 -7.90 4.34 13.37
CA HIS A 220 -7.44 5.30 12.36
C HIS A 220 -5.96 5.67 12.55
N TYR A 221 -5.33 6.13 11.48
CA TYR A 221 -4.00 6.74 11.53
C TYR A 221 -4.08 8.06 12.30
N ASP A 222 -3.04 8.39 13.07
CA ASP A 222 -2.93 9.68 13.73
C ASP A 222 -2.57 10.77 12.71
N GLU A 223 -3.58 11.51 12.26
CA GLU A 223 -3.47 12.52 11.20
C GLU A 223 -2.56 13.71 11.55
N ARG A 224 -2.12 13.82 12.82
CA ARG A 224 -1.16 14.84 13.26
C ARG A 224 0.28 14.47 12.89
N LEU A 225 0.55 13.18 12.68
CA LEU A 225 1.85 12.70 12.25
C LEU A 225 1.91 12.76 10.74
N SER A 226 2.98 13.36 10.20
CA SER A 226 3.22 13.35 8.77
C SER A 226 4.08 12.15 8.37
N TRP A 227 3.78 11.54 7.22
CA TRP A 227 4.65 10.63 6.46
C TRP A 227 6.15 10.98 6.50
N GLU A 228 6.52 12.25 6.37
CA GLU A 228 7.93 12.70 6.33
C GLU A 228 8.62 12.72 7.72
N GLY A 229 7.93 12.29 8.78
CA GLY A 229 8.39 12.28 10.17
C GLY A 229 8.64 10.88 10.76
N LYS A 230 8.61 9.80 9.96
CA LYS A 230 9.03 8.43 10.35
C LYS A 230 8.40 7.86 11.64
N SER A 231 7.06 7.88 11.76
CA SER A 231 6.32 7.16 12.82
C SER A 231 4.79 7.09 12.60
N ASP A 232 4.28 7.46 11.42
CA ASP A 232 2.83 7.47 11.13
C ASP A 232 2.19 6.07 11.25
N LYS A 233 2.93 5.04 10.81
CA LYS A 233 2.54 3.63 10.93
C LYS A 233 2.69 3.09 12.35
N MET A 234 3.46 3.76 13.22
CA MET A 234 3.64 3.35 14.61
C MET A 234 2.40 3.62 15.45
N THR A 235 1.74 4.77 15.26
CA THR A 235 0.62 5.20 16.13
C THR A 235 -0.66 4.43 15.87
N GLN A 236 -0.92 4.04 14.62
CA GLN A 236 -1.98 3.08 14.30
C GLN A 236 -1.82 1.82 15.17
N VAL A 237 -0.57 1.45 15.43
CA VAL A 237 -0.18 0.22 16.12
C VAL A 237 0.18 0.43 17.60
N GLY A 238 0.23 1.67 18.09
CA GLY A 238 0.38 1.99 19.52
C GLY A 238 -0.79 1.44 20.37
N ASN A 239 -1.97 1.31 19.76
CA ASN A 239 -3.15 0.67 20.36
C ASN A 239 -3.17 -0.87 20.20
N PHE A 240 -2.12 -1.51 19.66
CA PHE A 240 -2.07 -2.95 19.38
C PHE A 240 -1.48 -3.82 20.49
N TYR A 241 -1.20 -3.29 21.68
CA TYR A 241 -0.82 -4.14 22.83
C TYR A 241 -1.79 -5.32 23.06
N ILE A 242 -3.05 -5.16 22.62
CA ILE A 242 -4.13 -6.14 22.78
C ILE A 242 -4.30 -7.06 21.54
N ARG A 243 -3.74 -6.71 20.37
CA ARG A 243 -4.04 -7.40 19.09
C ARG A 243 -3.07 -8.54 18.79
N LYS A 244 -3.60 -9.61 18.19
CA LYS A 244 -2.78 -10.72 17.66
C LYS A 244 -2.36 -10.43 16.23
N LEU A 245 -1.09 -10.69 15.93
CA LEU A 245 -0.50 -10.53 14.60
C LEU A 245 -0.38 -11.91 13.97
N LEU A 246 -1.07 -12.14 12.86
CA LEU A 246 -1.06 -13.42 12.13
C LEU A 246 -0.15 -13.25 10.91
N PHE A 247 1.12 -13.57 11.08
CA PHE A 247 2.13 -13.46 10.04
C PHE A 247 1.91 -14.53 8.97
N LEU A 248 1.76 -14.10 7.73
CA LEU A 248 1.38 -14.95 6.61
C LEU A 248 2.60 -15.69 6.03
N SER A 249 2.41 -16.91 5.53
CA SER A 249 3.47 -17.76 4.97
C SER A 249 4.02 -17.29 3.61
N LEU A 250 3.19 -16.60 2.81
CA LEU A 250 3.51 -16.14 1.44
C LEU A 250 3.06 -14.70 1.18
N GLY A 251 2.57 -13.99 2.20
CA GLY A 251 2.07 -12.62 2.02
C GLY A 251 3.22 -11.64 1.95
N THR A 252 3.53 -11.13 0.76
CA THR A 252 4.62 -10.17 0.56
C THR A 252 4.20 -8.92 -0.20
N LEU A 253 4.89 -7.82 0.11
CA LEU A 253 4.90 -6.60 -0.68
C LEU A 253 6.32 -6.36 -1.20
N PHE A 254 6.41 -5.81 -2.40
CA PHE A 254 7.67 -5.49 -3.06
C PHE A 254 7.75 -4.00 -3.34
N ASN A 255 8.86 -3.39 -2.94
CA ASN A 255 9.27 -2.09 -3.44
C ASN A 255 10.32 -2.32 -4.51
N GLN A 256 10.07 -1.88 -5.74
CA GLN A 256 11.13 -1.86 -6.74
C GLN A 256 11.84 -0.52 -6.63
N SER A 257 13.00 -0.51 -5.98
CA SER A 257 13.74 0.72 -5.74
C SER A 257 14.01 1.40 -7.10
N PRO A 258 13.78 2.72 -7.24
CA PRO A 258 14.21 3.44 -8.42
C PRO A 258 15.71 3.23 -8.61
N LYS A 259 16.20 3.20 -9.86
CA LYS A 259 17.64 3.32 -10.13
C LYS A 259 18.16 4.49 -9.29
N ASN A 260 19.14 4.23 -8.42
CA ASN A 260 19.76 5.21 -7.53
C ASN A 260 19.82 6.59 -8.22
N GLY A 261 19.24 7.60 -7.59
CA GLY A 261 19.76 8.96 -7.67
C GLY A 261 21.07 9.04 -6.90
#